data_AF-A0A1B7YYQ8-F1
#
_entry.id   AF-A0A1B7YYQ8-F1
#
_cell.length_a   1.000
_cell.length_b   1.000
_cell.length_c   1.000
_cell.angle_alpha   90.00
_cell.angle_beta   90.00
_cell.angle_gamma   90.00
#
_symmetry.space_group_name_H-M   'P 1'
#
loop_
_entity.id
_entity.type
_entity.pdbx_description
1 polymer ?
#
loop_
_entity_poly.entity_id
_entity_poly.type
_entity_poly.pdbx_seq_one_letter_code
_entity_poly.pdbx_strand_id
1 'polypeptide(L)'
;MKKLNLISCLFFLTAFVNAQELQSFIEEAIQNNPEVQSFDIKYAIAEEKIKEANWLPNTEFSLGYFVSEPETRVGAQRARIGVKQMLPWFGTLTARENYATSMADAEYVEIAISKRKLALSVSQSYYRLYAIRAKQEVLEENIRLLNTYERLALTSVEVGKASAVDVLRLQIRQNEMQQKKEVLEEEYSAEQTVFNNLLNTDKNALVTIPTEMNIPEIDPINTLDGLALNPELLKYDKLYESVAQSELLNQREGLPMIGFGVDYLPVSERTDAFPSDNGKDILMPMVSVSIPIFNNRYKSISKQNELRQQEINLQKDERLNVLESALSKAVSQRNQSRIAYNTQEQNLKQAKDAEQILIKNYETGTIDFNDVLDIQELQLKFELNQVESIQIYYIQSVLINYLVN
;
A
#
# COMPACT_ATOMS: atom_id res chain seq x y z
N MET A 1 -55.99 -23.40 -12.92
CA MET A 1 -54.93 -22.79 -13.75
C MET A 1 -54.16 -21.77 -12.91
N LYS A 2 -52.87 -21.61 -13.19
CA LYS A 2 -51.87 -20.71 -12.57
C LYS A 2 -51.20 -21.21 -11.27
N LYS A 3 -50.26 -22.15 -11.45
CA LYS A 3 -48.96 -22.08 -10.77
C LYS A 3 -48.08 -21.17 -11.63
N LEU A 4 -47.46 -20.15 -11.05
CA LEU A 4 -46.43 -19.36 -11.74
C LEU A 4 -45.33 -18.96 -10.75
N ASN A 5 -44.20 -19.65 -10.92
CA ASN A 5 -42.80 -19.22 -10.82
C ASN A 5 -42.38 -18.37 -9.62
N LEU A 6 -41.76 -19.03 -8.64
CA LEU A 6 -40.88 -18.45 -7.63
C LEU A 6 -39.48 -19.08 -7.75
N ILE A 7 -38.79 -18.84 -8.87
CA ILE A 7 -37.37 -19.22 -9.05
C ILE A 7 -36.70 -18.12 -9.88
N SER A 8 -36.26 -17.05 -9.24
CA SER A 8 -35.27 -16.10 -9.80
C SER A 8 -34.67 -15.17 -8.74
N CYS A 9 -34.33 -15.72 -7.57
CA CYS A 9 -33.64 -14.96 -6.51
C CYS A 9 -32.38 -15.65 -5.97
N LEU A 10 -31.97 -16.79 -6.54
CA LEU A 10 -30.81 -17.54 -6.03
C LEU A 10 -29.46 -17.16 -6.68
N PHE A 11 -29.44 -16.44 -7.82
CA PHE A 11 -28.20 -16.12 -8.53
C PHE A 11 -27.54 -14.80 -8.12
N PHE A 12 -28.22 -13.95 -7.34
CA PHE A 12 -27.62 -12.71 -6.81
C PHE A 12 -27.00 -12.88 -5.43
N LEU A 13 -27.33 -13.93 -4.67
CA LEU A 13 -26.76 -14.11 -3.33
C LEU A 13 -25.28 -14.56 -3.36
N THR A 14 -24.89 -15.38 -4.33
CA THR A 14 -23.54 -15.96 -4.40
C THR A 14 -22.47 -14.90 -4.69
N ALA A 15 -22.76 -13.93 -5.57
CA ALA A 15 -21.85 -12.82 -5.84
C ALA A 15 -21.64 -11.89 -4.63
N PHE A 16 -22.67 -11.69 -3.80
CA PHE A 16 -22.57 -10.89 -2.58
C PHE A 16 -21.83 -11.61 -1.45
N VAL A 17 -21.98 -12.92 -1.31
CA VAL A 17 -21.27 -13.72 -0.29
C VAL A 17 -19.77 -13.75 -0.58
N ASN A 18 -19.36 -13.94 -1.83
CA ASN A 18 -17.93 -13.97 -2.21
C ASN A 18 -17.23 -12.62 -2.01
N ALA A 19 -17.95 -11.49 -2.20
CA ALA A 19 -17.43 -10.15 -1.94
C ALA A 19 -17.29 -9.86 -0.44
N GLN A 20 -18.16 -10.43 0.40
CA GLN A 20 -18.14 -10.27 1.85
C GLN A 20 -16.91 -10.95 2.49
N GLU A 21 -16.47 -12.09 1.96
CA GLU A 21 -15.31 -12.83 2.48
C GLU A 21 -13.99 -12.11 2.19
N LEU A 22 -13.75 -11.67 0.94
CA LEU A 22 -12.53 -10.94 0.61
C LEU A 22 -12.41 -9.62 1.38
N GLN A 23 -13.52 -8.89 1.53
CA GLN A 23 -13.55 -7.65 2.29
C GLN A 23 -13.15 -7.87 3.77
N SER A 24 -13.59 -8.98 4.37
CA SER A 24 -13.20 -9.34 5.74
C SER A 24 -11.69 -9.56 5.87
N PHE A 25 -11.06 -10.25 4.91
CA PHE A 25 -9.60 -10.46 4.92
C PHE A 25 -8.82 -9.16 4.74
N ILE A 26 -9.33 -8.23 3.91
CA ILE A 26 -8.72 -6.91 3.75
C ILE A 26 -8.78 -6.11 5.05
N GLU A 27 -9.92 -6.14 5.75
CA GLU A 27 -10.10 -5.46 7.03
C GLU A 27 -9.19 -6.04 8.12
N GLU A 28 -9.09 -7.37 8.20
CA GLU A 28 -8.17 -8.05 9.10
C GLU A 28 -6.71 -7.67 8.80
N ALA A 29 -6.30 -7.69 7.54
CA ALA A 29 -4.96 -7.31 7.13
C ALA A 29 -4.65 -5.85 7.49
N ILE A 30 -5.56 -4.91 7.22
CA ILE A 30 -5.37 -3.49 7.56
C ILE A 30 -5.18 -3.29 9.07
N GLN A 31 -5.85 -4.07 9.92
CA GLN A 31 -5.75 -3.96 11.37
C GLN A 31 -4.43 -4.56 11.91
N ASN A 32 -3.98 -5.68 11.33
CA ASN A 32 -2.91 -6.49 11.91
C ASN A 32 -1.55 -6.34 11.21
N ASN A 33 -1.50 -5.83 9.98
CA ASN A 33 -0.29 -5.86 9.18
C ASN A 33 0.79 -4.88 9.72
N PRO A 34 2.03 -5.35 9.96
CA PRO A 34 3.12 -4.51 10.50
C PRO A 34 3.53 -3.35 9.61
N GLU A 35 3.38 -3.46 8.28
CA GLU A 35 3.71 -2.37 7.35
C GLU A 35 2.81 -1.16 7.60
N VAL A 36 1.49 -1.39 7.68
CA VAL A 36 0.49 -0.36 7.97
C VAL A 36 0.72 0.22 9.36
N GLN A 37 0.94 -0.61 10.37
CA GLN A 37 1.25 -0.15 11.73
C GLN A 37 2.52 0.71 11.78
N SER A 38 3.53 0.41 10.95
CA SER A 38 4.74 1.24 10.84
C SER A 38 4.40 2.64 10.32
N PHE A 39 3.48 2.78 9.37
CA PHE A 39 3.04 4.08 8.87
C PHE A 39 2.20 4.83 9.90
N ASP A 40 1.34 4.15 10.67
CA ASP A 40 0.63 4.77 11.79
C ASP A 40 1.61 5.33 12.84
N ILE A 41 2.69 4.60 13.15
CA ILE A 41 3.74 5.07 14.06
C ILE A 41 4.51 6.26 13.48
N LYS A 42 4.84 6.26 12.17
CA LYS A 42 5.50 7.40 11.51
C LYS A 42 4.64 8.66 11.59
N TYR A 43 3.34 8.53 11.39
CA TYR A 43 2.41 9.63 11.56
C TYR A 43 2.36 10.12 13.01
N ALA A 44 2.28 9.22 14.00
CA ALA A 44 2.33 9.60 15.41
C ALA A 44 3.65 10.33 15.78
N ILE A 45 4.79 9.92 15.21
CA ILE A 45 6.06 10.64 15.35
C ILE A 45 5.95 12.05 14.73
N ALA A 46 5.31 12.19 13.58
CA ALA A 46 5.08 13.49 12.95
C ALA A 46 4.15 14.38 13.79
N GLU A 47 3.13 13.81 14.45
CA GLU A 47 2.29 14.55 15.40
C GLU A 47 3.07 15.05 16.62
N GLU A 48 3.99 14.24 17.16
CA GLU A 48 4.88 14.70 18.23
C GLU A 48 5.82 15.82 17.78
N LYS A 49 6.25 15.83 16.51
CA LYS A 49 7.03 16.95 15.94
C LYS A 49 6.23 18.26 15.87
N ILE A 50 4.90 18.20 15.76
CA ILE A 50 4.04 19.40 15.85
C ILE A 50 4.14 19.98 17.27
N LYS A 51 4.11 19.14 18.30
CA LYS A 51 4.27 19.56 19.70
C LYS A 51 5.69 20.08 19.95
N GLU A 52 6.70 19.43 19.36
CA GLU A 52 8.10 19.87 19.42
C GLU A 52 8.28 21.27 18.82
N ALA A 53 7.53 21.62 17.76
CA ALA A 53 7.66 22.89 17.06
C ALA A 53 7.42 24.13 17.95
N ASN A 54 6.66 23.97 19.04
CA ASN A 54 6.35 25.02 20.01
C ASN A 54 7.40 25.14 21.13
N TRP A 55 8.64 25.42 20.75
CA TRP A 55 9.74 25.63 21.68
C TRP A 55 10.26 27.07 21.65
N LEU A 56 10.66 27.56 22.82
CA LEU A 56 11.35 28.84 22.99
C LEU A 56 12.84 28.62 23.22
N PRO A 57 13.72 29.53 22.78
CA PRO A 57 15.13 29.53 23.18
C PRO A 57 15.30 29.35 24.69
N ASN A 58 16.38 28.68 25.10
CA ASN A 58 16.64 28.45 26.52
C ASN A 58 16.74 29.77 27.29
N THR A 59 16.22 29.78 28.52
CA THR A 59 16.48 30.87 29.45
C THR A 59 17.96 30.87 29.83
N GLU A 60 18.64 31.98 29.56
CA GLU A 60 20.05 32.17 29.88
C GLU A 60 20.19 32.70 31.31
N PHE A 61 20.86 31.92 32.17
CA PHE A 61 21.31 32.38 33.48
C PHE A 61 22.80 32.68 33.43
N SER A 62 23.21 33.85 33.92
CA SER A 62 24.59 34.31 33.92
C SER A 62 25.04 34.67 35.32
N LEU A 63 26.25 34.24 35.67
CA LEU A 63 26.93 34.59 36.91
C LEU A 63 28.35 35.03 36.57
N GLY A 64 28.68 36.29 36.89
CA GLY A 64 30.03 36.85 36.74
C GLY A 64 30.53 37.39 38.07
N TYR A 65 31.80 37.16 38.37
CA TYR A 65 32.50 37.75 39.51
C TYR A 65 33.54 38.76 39.01
N PHE A 66 33.55 39.97 39.56
CA PHE A 66 34.48 41.02 39.14
C PHE A 66 35.81 40.88 39.88
N VAL A 67 36.81 40.29 39.21
CA VAL A 67 38.19 40.20 39.74
C VAL A 67 38.83 41.58 39.87
N SER A 68 38.52 42.49 38.94
CA SER A 68 38.82 43.90 39.04
C SER A 68 37.51 44.65 39.18
N GLU A 69 37.27 45.22 40.35
CA GLU A 69 35.97 45.74 40.76
C GLU A 69 35.72 47.13 40.18
N PRO A 70 34.69 47.31 39.34
CA PRO A 70 34.28 48.64 38.88
C PRO A 70 33.70 49.46 40.03
N GLU A 71 34.18 50.67 40.21
CA GLU A 71 33.71 51.59 41.25
C GLU A 71 32.49 52.40 40.80
N THR A 72 31.53 52.60 41.71
CA THR A 72 30.37 53.49 41.53
C THR A 72 30.38 54.60 42.59
N ARG A 73 29.45 55.57 42.49
CA ARG A 73 29.30 56.63 43.52
C ARG A 73 29.15 56.05 44.94
N VAL A 74 28.44 54.92 45.07
CA VAL A 74 28.07 54.28 46.34
C VAL A 74 28.91 53.03 46.65
N GLY A 75 29.96 52.76 45.84
CA GLY A 75 30.99 51.75 46.08
C GLY A 75 31.16 50.72 44.96
N ALA A 76 31.93 49.67 45.23
CA ALA A 76 32.46 48.75 44.22
C ALA A 76 31.50 47.60 43.86
N GLN A 77 31.33 47.30 42.56
CA GLN A 77 30.52 46.16 42.10
C GLN A 77 31.28 44.85 42.28
N ARG A 78 30.66 43.84 42.93
CA ARG A 78 31.32 42.56 43.24
C ARG A 78 30.99 41.44 42.26
N ALA A 79 29.76 41.40 41.79
CA ALA A 79 29.28 40.36 40.89
C ALA A 79 28.20 40.88 39.94
N ARG A 80 27.84 40.05 38.96
CA ARG A 80 26.67 40.21 38.09
C ARG A 80 25.91 38.90 38.05
N ILE A 81 24.65 38.94 38.42
CA ILE A 81 23.72 37.81 38.33
C ILE A 81 22.63 38.22 37.35
N GLY A 82 22.50 37.51 36.23
CA GLY A 82 21.57 37.87 35.17
C GLY A 82 20.68 36.72 34.75
N VAL A 83 19.44 37.02 34.40
CA VAL A 83 18.53 36.11 33.70
C VAL A 83 18.05 36.78 32.41
N LYS A 84 18.01 36.04 31.30
CA LYS A 84 17.60 36.54 30.00
C LYS A 84 16.82 35.49 29.23
N GLN A 85 15.71 35.89 28.62
CA GLN A 85 14.88 35.05 27.74
C GLN A 85 14.80 35.70 26.37
N MET A 86 15.24 34.99 25.33
CA MET A 86 15.02 35.38 23.94
C MET A 86 13.66 34.85 23.45
N LEU A 87 12.90 35.69 22.79
CA LEU A 87 11.61 35.36 22.18
C LEU A 87 11.71 35.53 20.66
N PRO A 88 11.29 34.52 19.87
CA PRO A 88 11.17 34.65 18.43
C PRO A 88 10.24 35.81 18.03
N TRP A 89 10.39 36.32 16.81
CA TRP A 89 9.46 37.31 16.28
C TRP A 89 8.02 36.77 16.25
N PHE A 90 7.05 37.69 16.24
CA PHE A 90 5.64 37.35 16.17
C PHE A 90 5.32 36.47 14.96
N GLY A 91 4.67 35.33 15.23
CA GLY A 91 4.26 34.35 14.22
C GLY A 91 5.34 33.35 13.81
N THR A 92 6.58 33.42 14.34
CA THR A 92 7.61 32.41 14.04
C THR A 92 7.26 31.04 14.62
N LEU A 93 6.73 30.97 15.84
CA LEU A 93 6.28 29.70 16.44
C LEU A 93 5.15 29.07 15.62
N THR A 94 4.14 29.86 15.25
CA THR A 94 3.04 29.38 14.39
C THR A 94 3.54 28.91 13.03
N ALA A 95 4.54 29.56 12.44
CA ALA A 95 5.13 29.10 11.19
C ALA A 95 5.88 27.76 11.35
N ARG A 96 6.51 27.51 12.50
CA ARG A 96 7.11 26.20 12.81
C ARG A 96 6.03 25.13 12.95
N GLU A 97 4.97 25.41 13.70
CA GLU A 97 3.84 24.50 13.90
C GLU A 97 3.15 24.18 12.57
N ASN A 98 2.88 25.18 11.72
CA ASN A 98 2.27 24.98 10.41
C ASN A 98 3.14 24.12 9.49
N TYR A 99 4.47 24.35 9.49
CA TYR A 99 5.39 23.51 8.73
C TYR A 99 5.37 22.06 9.25
N ALA A 100 5.49 21.85 10.57
CA ALA A 100 5.41 20.51 11.16
C ALA A 100 4.07 19.82 10.86
N THR A 101 2.96 20.58 10.89
CA THR A 101 1.62 20.08 10.56
C THR A 101 1.53 19.63 9.11
N SER A 102 2.03 20.44 8.17
CA SER A 102 2.05 20.06 6.75
C SER A 102 2.90 18.82 6.45
N MET A 103 3.96 18.58 7.23
CA MET A 103 4.73 17.33 7.16
C MET A 103 3.92 16.15 7.69
N ALA A 104 3.18 16.31 8.78
CA ALA A 104 2.30 15.27 9.32
C ALA A 104 1.15 14.94 8.35
N ASP A 105 0.57 15.94 7.68
CA ASP A 105 -0.43 15.73 6.62
C ASP A 105 0.13 14.85 5.47
N ALA A 106 1.40 15.05 5.10
CA ALA A 106 2.03 14.23 4.07
C ALA A 106 2.21 12.77 4.53
N GLU A 107 2.62 12.54 5.78
CA GLU A 107 2.71 11.21 6.38
C GLU A 107 1.33 10.54 6.53
N TYR A 108 0.27 11.31 6.79
CA TYR A 108 -1.09 10.79 6.85
C TYR A 108 -1.55 10.19 5.52
N VAL A 109 -1.19 10.82 4.40
CA VAL A 109 -1.49 10.27 3.06
C VAL A 109 -0.77 8.94 2.82
N GLU A 110 0.42 8.73 3.38
CA GLU A 110 1.14 7.45 3.28
C GLU A 110 0.42 6.30 3.99
N ILE A 111 -0.33 6.59 5.07
CA ILE A 111 -1.21 5.59 5.70
C ILE A 111 -2.29 5.15 4.71
N ALA A 112 -2.91 6.09 3.99
CA ALA A 112 -3.93 5.75 2.99
C ALA A 112 -3.34 4.95 1.81
N ILE A 113 -2.14 5.33 1.34
CA ILE A 113 -1.43 4.60 0.28
C ILE A 113 -1.10 3.17 0.74
N SER A 114 -0.51 3.00 1.92
CA SER A 114 -0.12 1.68 2.45
C SER A 114 -1.33 0.76 2.64
N LYS A 115 -2.43 1.26 3.20
CA LYS A 115 -3.69 0.50 3.34
C LYS A 115 -4.24 0.04 1.99
N ARG A 116 -4.24 0.91 0.98
CA ARG A 116 -4.72 0.57 -0.37
C ARG A 116 -3.81 -0.42 -1.08
N LYS A 117 -2.48 -0.29 -0.93
CA LYS A 117 -1.52 -1.25 -1.49
C LYS A 117 -1.66 -2.61 -0.84
N LEU A 118 -1.83 -2.66 0.48
CA LEU A 118 -2.09 -3.91 1.20
C LEU A 118 -3.39 -4.56 0.73
N ALA A 119 -4.48 -3.81 0.62
CA ALA A 119 -5.75 -4.32 0.10
C ALA A 119 -5.62 -4.90 -1.32
N LEU A 120 -4.85 -4.24 -2.19
CA LEU A 120 -4.51 -4.75 -3.52
C LEU A 120 -3.73 -6.06 -3.44
N SER A 121 -2.67 -6.13 -2.63
CA SER A 121 -1.85 -7.33 -2.48
C SER A 121 -2.64 -8.52 -1.92
N VAL A 122 -3.48 -8.31 -0.90
CA VAL A 122 -4.37 -9.32 -0.34
C VAL A 122 -5.32 -9.84 -1.41
N SER A 123 -5.96 -8.93 -2.16
CA SER A 123 -6.88 -9.30 -3.23
C SER A 123 -6.19 -10.10 -4.34
N GLN A 124 -5.00 -9.68 -4.77
CA GLN A 124 -4.26 -10.39 -5.80
C GLN A 124 -3.85 -11.79 -5.36
N SER A 125 -3.38 -11.93 -4.12
CA SER A 125 -3.01 -13.23 -3.53
C SER A 125 -4.23 -14.14 -3.39
N TYR A 126 -5.37 -13.59 -2.98
CA TYR A 126 -6.66 -14.32 -2.92
C TYR A 126 -7.06 -14.93 -4.26
N TYR A 127 -7.01 -14.15 -5.35
CA TYR A 127 -7.35 -14.66 -6.68
C TYR A 127 -6.31 -15.65 -7.23
N ARG A 128 -5.05 -15.59 -6.78
CA ARG A 128 -4.04 -16.63 -7.09
C ARG A 128 -4.37 -17.94 -6.38
N LEU A 129 -4.71 -17.89 -5.09
CA LEU A 129 -5.15 -19.07 -4.33
C LEU A 129 -6.36 -19.74 -4.98
N TYR A 130 -7.37 -18.95 -5.36
CA TYR A 130 -8.51 -19.44 -6.13
C TYR A 130 -8.09 -20.15 -7.41
N ALA A 131 -7.22 -19.52 -8.21
CA ALA A 131 -6.80 -20.09 -9.49
C ALA A 131 -6.03 -21.41 -9.33
N ILE A 132 -5.16 -21.50 -8.32
CA ILE A 132 -4.43 -22.74 -8.01
C ILE A 132 -5.44 -23.83 -7.61
N ARG A 133 -6.39 -23.51 -6.72
CA ARG A 133 -7.41 -24.46 -6.27
C ARG A 133 -8.31 -24.94 -7.41
N ALA A 134 -8.80 -24.02 -8.23
CA ALA A 134 -9.64 -24.36 -9.38
C ALA A 134 -8.89 -25.22 -10.41
N LYS A 135 -7.59 -24.98 -10.64
CA LYS A 135 -6.76 -25.85 -11.49
C LYS A 135 -6.61 -27.26 -10.91
N GLN A 136 -6.43 -27.40 -9.60
CA GLN A 136 -6.41 -28.70 -8.93
C GLN A 136 -7.73 -29.46 -9.13
N GLU A 137 -8.86 -28.77 -9.02
CA GLU A 137 -10.19 -29.36 -9.20
C GLU A 137 -10.43 -29.83 -10.64
N VAL A 138 -10.02 -29.03 -11.63
CA VAL A 138 -10.02 -29.41 -13.06
C VAL A 138 -9.18 -30.66 -13.30
N LEU A 139 -7.95 -30.71 -12.76
CA LEU A 139 -7.07 -31.88 -12.90
C LEU A 139 -7.66 -33.12 -12.24
N GLU A 140 -8.25 -32.99 -11.05
CA GLU A 140 -8.89 -34.09 -10.35
C GLU A 140 -10.09 -34.66 -11.13
N GLU A 141 -10.91 -33.79 -11.73
CA GLU A 141 -12.02 -34.21 -12.59
C GLU A 141 -11.51 -34.95 -13.83
N ASN A 142 -10.47 -34.44 -14.48
CA ASN A 142 -9.86 -35.06 -15.65
C ASN A 142 -9.19 -36.41 -15.30
N ILE A 143 -8.54 -36.55 -14.14
CA ILE A 143 -8.01 -37.84 -13.66
C ILE A 143 -9.14 -38.86 -13.47
N ARG A 144 -10.27 -38.47 -12.86
CA ARG A 144 -11.46 -39.33 -12.72
C ARG A 144 -12.02 -39.75 -14.08
N LEU A 145 -12.01 -38.86 -15.06
CA LEU A 145 -12.42 -39.16 -16.42
C LEU A 145 -11.48 -40.17 -17.10
N LEU A 146 -10.16 -39.98 -17.00
CA LEU A 146 -9.19 -40.93 -17.53
C LEU A 146 -9.30 -42.31 -16.89
N ASN A 147 -9.60 -42.41 -15.58
CA ASN A 147 -9.89 -43.70 -14.93
C ASN A 147 -11.09 -44.42 -15.55
N THR A 148 -12.08 -43.66 -16.02
CA THR A 148 -13.26 -44.22 -16.70
C THR A 148 -12.87 -44.77 -18.07
N TYR A 149 -12.03 -44.04 -18.82
CA TYR A 149 -11.51 -44.52 -20.09
C TYR A 149 -10.54 -45.69 -19.99
N GLU A 150 -9.73 -45.75 -18.94
CA GLU A 150 -8.83 -46.89 -18.70
C GLU A 150 -9.62 -48.18 -18.54
N ARG A 151 -10.73 -48.14 -17.78
CA ARG A 151 -11.65 -49.27 -17.66
C ARG A 151 -12.24 -49.68 -19.00
N LEU A 152 -12.66 -48.70 -19.82
CA LEU A 152 -13.18 -48.95 -21.17
C LEU A 152 -12.12 -49.61 -22.06
N ALA A 153 -10.91 -49.07 -22.07
CA ALA A 153 -9.79 -49.58 -22.87
C ALA A 153 -9.39 -51.00 -22.45
N LEU A 154 -9.34 -51.29 -21.15
CA LEU A 154 -9.07 -52.64 -20.62
C LEU A 154 -10.10 -53.66 -21.11
N THR A 155 -11.40 -53.33 -21.03
CA THR A 155 -12.46 -54.19 -21.56
C THR A 155 -12.31 -54.39 -23.07
N SER A 156 -11.94 -53.35 -23.83
CA SER A 156 -11.69 -53.45 -25.27
C SER A 156 -10.46 -54.32 -25.61
N VAL A 157 -9.42 -54.31 -24.78
CA VAL A 157 -8.24 -55.20 -24.93
C VAL A 157 -8.63 -56.66 -24.68
N GLU A 158 -9.43 -56.95 -23.66
CA GLU A 158 -9.90 -58.31 -23.35
C GLU A 158 -10.68 -58.95 -24.51
N VAL A 159 -11.47 -58.16 -25.24
CA VAL A 159 -12.23 -58.61 -26.42
C VAL A 159 -11.45 -58.47 -27.74
N GLY A 160 -10.16 -58.14 -27.68
CA GLY A 160 -9.26 -58.05 -28.84
C GLY A 160 -9.52 -56.86 -29.78
N LYS A 161 -10.20 -55.81 -29.30
CA LYS A 161 -10.59 -54.62 -30.07
C LYS A 161 -9.72 -53.39 -29.80
N ALA A 162 -8.82 -53.42 -28.82
CA ALA A 162 -7.87 -52.35 -28.51
C ALA A 162 -6.47 -52.87 -28.19
N SER A 163 -5.47 -51.99 -28.20
CA SER A 163 -4.08 -52.32 -27.91
C SER A 163 -3.76 -52.09 -26.43
N ALA A 164 -2.91 -52.94 -25.84
CA ALA A 164 -2.34 -52.67 -24.51
C ALA A 164 -1.54 -51.34 -24.48
N VAL A 165 -1.07 -50.86 -25.63
CA VAL A 165 -0.42 -49.54 -25.76
C VAL A 165 -1.38 -48.40 -25.40
N ASP A 166 -2.67 -48.53 -25.70
CA ASP A 166 -3.68 -47.49 -25.44
C ASP A 166 -3.91 -47.33 -23.93
N VAL A 167 -3.91 -48.45 -23.20
CA VAL A 167 -3.97 -48.46 -21.72
C VAL A 167 -2.72 -47.81 -21.12
N LEU A 168 -1.53 -48.15 -21.62
CA LEU A 168 -0.28 -47.53 -21.14
C LEU A 168 -0.24 -46.02 -21.39
N ARG A 169 -0.78 -45.55 -22.51
CA ARG A 169 -0.89 -44.10 -22.80
C ARG A 169 -1.80 -43.38 -21.82
N LEU A 170 -2.94 -43.98 -21.45
CA LEU A 170 -3.82 -43.44 -20.40
C LEU A 170 -3.11 -43.32 -19.06
N GLN A 171 -2.38 -44.37 -18.66
CA GLN A 171 -1.61 -44.37 -17.41
C GLN A 171 -0.51 -43.31 -17.40
N ILE A 172 0.20 -43.12 -18.51
CA ILE A 172 1.19 -42.04 -18.65
C ILE A 172 0.52 -40.67 -18.44
N ARG A 173 -0.64 -40.43 -19.06
CA ARG A 173 -1.38 -39.16 -18.91
C ARG A 173 -1.91 -38.95 -17.50
N GLN A 174 -2.41 -39.98 -16.84
CA GLN A 174 -2.81 -39.91 -15.42
C GLN A 174 -1.61 -39.52 -14.55
N ASN A 175 -0.43 -40.11 -14.77
CA ASN A 175 0.79 -39.77 -14.04
C ASN A 175 1.21 -38.31 -14.27
N GLU A 176 1.11 -37.80 -15.50
CA GLU A 176 1.40 -36.40 -15.82
C GLU A 176 0.42 -35.43 -15.15
N MET A 177 -0.88 -35.76 -15.11
CA MET A 177 -1.88 -34.94 -14.41
C MET A 177 -1.69 -34.96 -12.89
N GLN A 178 -1.35 -36.12 -12.33
CA GLN A 178 -1.04 -36.28 -10.91
C GLN A 178 0.20 -35.46 -10.53
N GLN A 179 1.25 -35.51 -11.35
CA GLN A 179 2.44 -34.68 -11.18
C GLN A 179 2.10 -33.18 -11.20
N LYS A 180 1.27 -32.72 -12.16
CA LYS A 180 0.82 -31.31 -12.21
C LYS A 180 0.03 -30.91 -10.96
N LYS A 181 -0.82 -31.81 -10.46
CA LYS A 181 -1.61 -31.58 -9.24
C LYS A 181 -0.72 -31.43 -8.01
N GLU A 182 0.27 -32.31 -7.84
CA GLU A 182 1.25 -32.24 -6.74
C GLU A 182 2.07 -30.95 -6.79
N VAL A 183 2.46 -30.49 -7.99
CA VAL A 183 3.12 -29.18 -8.14
C VAL A 183 2.19 -28.04 -7.70
N LEU A 184 0.91 -28.08 -8.07
CA LEU A 184 -0.06 -27.08 -7.64
C LEU A 184 -0.33 -27.12 -6.12
N GLU A 185 -0.20 -28.28 -5.47
CA GLU A 185 -0.29 -28.40 -4.01
C GLU A 185 0.86 -27.64 -3.30
N GLU A 186 2.08 -27.75 -3.82
CA GLU A 186 3.23 -26.97 -3.34
C GLU A 186 3.06 -25.46 -3.64
N GLU A 187 2.58 -25.10 -4.84
CA GLU A 187 2.28 -23.71 -5.18
C GLU A 187 1.19 -23.11 -4.27
N TYR A 188 0.16 -23.89 -3.93
CA TYR A 188 -0.90 -23.47 -3.02
C TYR A 188 -0.34 -23.19 -1.62
N SER A 189 0.50 -24.09 -1.09
CA SER A 189 1.14 -23.94 0.22
C SER A 189 2.00 -22.67 0.29
N ALA A 190 2.76 -22.41 -0.77
CA ALA A 190 3.58 -21.20 -0.88
C ALA A 190 2.73 -19.92 -0.94
N GLU A 191 1.71 -19.88 -1.79
CA GLU A 191 0.81 -18.72 -1.91
C GLU A 191 -0.04 -18.53 -0.64
N GLN A 192 -0.42 -19.60 0.06
CA GLN A 192 -1.13 -19.54 1.34
C GLN A 192 -0.26 -18.86 2.41
N THR A 193 1.04 -19.19 2.44
CA THR A 193 2.00 -18.51 3.32
C THR A 193 2.10 -17.03 2.98
N VAL A 194 2.14 -16.66 1.69
CA VAL A 194 2.14 -15.25 1.24
C VAL A 194 0.88 -14.55 1.72
N PHE A 195 -0.30 -15.13 1.48
CA PHE A 195 -1.59 -14.59 1.90
C PHE A 195 -1.63 -14.36 3.41
N ASN A 196 -1.35 -15.39 4.21
CA ASN A 196 -1.40 -15.31 5.68
C ASN A 196 -0.38 -14.32 6.27
N ASN A 197 0.79 -14.14 5.62
CA ASN A 197 1.75 -13.10 6.02
C ASN A 197 1.22 -11.68 5.75
N LEU A 198 0.44 -11.47 4.68
CA LEU A 198 -0.22 -10.17 4.45
C LEU A 198 -1.25 -9.86 5.54
N LEU A 199 -1.93 -10.88 6.07
CA LEU A 199 -2.87 -10.76 7.18
C LEU A 199 -2.18 -10.68 8.55
N ASN A 200 -0.87 -10.99 8.60
CA ASN A 200 -0.09 -11.14 9.84
C ASN A 200 -0.72 -12.15 10.82
N THR A 201 -1.14 -13.30 10.28
CA THR A 201 -1.73 -14.42 11.04
C THR A 201 -0.83 -15.66 10.97
N ASP A 202 -1.27 -16.79 11.56
CA ASP A 202 -0.54 -18.06 11.43
C ASP A 202 -0.36 -18.44 9.96
N LYS A 203 0.88 -18.75 9.56
CA LYS A 203 1.23 -19.03 8.16
C LYS A 203 0.45 -20.20 7.54
N ASN A 204 -0.04 -21.14 8.35
CA ASN A 204 -0.78 -22.31 7.90
C ASN A 204 -2.29 -22.19 8.13
N ALA A 205 -2.79 -21.00 8.53
CA ALA A 205 -4.22 -20.77 8.71
C ALA A 205 -4.98 -21.09 7.42
N LEU A 206 -6.10 -21.82 7.55
CA LEU A 206 -6.93 -22.20 6.42
C LEU A 206 -7.59 -20.94 5.85
N VAL A 207 -7.48 -20.77 4.52
CA VAL A 207 -8.10 -19.68 3.79
C VAL A 207 -9.37 -20.21 3.14
N THR A 208 -10.52 -19.60 3.45
CA THR A 208 -11.78 -19.89 2.77
C THR A 208 -11.78 -19.19 1.42
N ILE A 209 -12.03 -19.95 0.36
CA ILE A 209 -12.01 -19.50 -1.03
C ILE A 209 -13.29 -20.03 -1.69
N PRO A 210 -13.96 -19.26 -2.55
CA PRO A 210 -15.14 -19.73 -3.26
C PRO A 210 -14.82 -20.87 -4.20
N THR A 211 -15.78 -21.77 -4.36
CA THR A 211 -15.67 -22.94 -5.24
C THR A 211 -15.69 -22.55 -6.72
N GLU A 212 -16.44 -21.52 -7.09
CA GLU A 212 -16.53 -21.07 -8.49
C GLU A 212 -16.53 -19.54 -8.57
N MET A 213 -15.83 -19.01 -9.58
CA MET A 213 -15.88 -17.62 -10.02
C MET A 213 -16.03 -17.58 -11.54
N ASN A 214 -16.83 -16.62 -12.01
CA ASN A 214 -17.05 -16.38 -13.43
C ASN A 214 -16.75 -14.93 -13.77
N ILE A 215 -16.29 -14.67 -14.99
CA ILE A 215 -16.11 -13.29 -15.46
C ILE A 215 -17.51 -12.67 -15.67
N PRO A 216 -17.85 -11.54 -15.03
CA PRO A 216 -19.17 -10.90 -15.18
C PRO A 216 -19.34 -10.38 -16.62
N GLU A 217 -20.55 -10.41 -17.19
CA GLU A 217 -20.79 -9.94 -18.57
C GLU A 217 -20.48 -8.45 -18.76
N ILE A 218 -20.79 -7.65 -17.74
CA ILE A 218 -20.57 -6.20 -17.72
C ILE A 218 -19.54 -5.91 -16.64
N ASP A 219 -18.49 -5.18 -17.02
CA ASP A 219 -17.47 -4.74 -16.07
C ASP A 219 -18.09 -3.74 -15.06
N PRO A 220 -17.67 -3.78 -13.78
CA PRO A 220 -18.02 -2.74 -12.81
C PRO A 220 -17.66 -1.35 -13.36
N ILE A 221 -18.55 -0.38 -13.15
CA ILE A 221 -18.31 1.01 -13.57
C ILE A 221 -17.15 1.56 -12.74
N ASN A 222 -15.98 1.64 -13.35
CA ASN A 222 -14.84 2.38 -12.84
C ASN A 222 -14.70 3.64 -13.68
N THR A 223 -14.88 4.81 -13.07
CA THR A 223 -14.59 6.07 -13.76
C THR A 223 -13.08 6.18 -13.96
N LEU A 224 -12.62 6.00 -15.20
CA LEU A 224 -11.20 6.10 -15.56
C LEU A 224 -10.60 7.48 -15.22
N ASP A 225 -11.45 8.50 -15.04
CA ASP A 225 -11.07 9.85 -14.61
C ASP A 225 -10.61 9.93 -13.14
N GLY A 226 -10.84 8.88 -12.34
CA GLY A 226 -10.50 8.84 -10.92
C GLY A 226 -8.98 8.78 -10.63
N LEU A 227 -8.15 8.54 -11.64
CA LEU A 227 -6.70 8.43 -11.48
C LEU A 227 -6.07 9.67 -10.83
N ALA A 228 -6.59 10.87 -11.13
CA ALA A 228 -6.12 12.12 -10.55
C ALA A 228 -6.35 12.22 -9.04
N LEU A 229 -7.29 11.44 -8.50
CA LEU A 229 -7.60 11.36 -7.07
C LEU A 229 -6.82 10.25 -6.36
N ASN A 230 -5.95 9.53 -7.07
CA ASN A 230 -5.14 8.48 -6.47
C ASN A 230 -4.26 9.05 -5.34
N PRO A 231 -4.27 8.47 -4.12
CA PRO A 231 -3.48 8.96 -3.00
C PRO A 231 -1.97 9.06 -3.28
N GLU A 232 -1.41 8.23 -4.18
CA GLU A 232 -0.02 8.36 -4.60
C GLU A 232 0.27 9.71 -5.26
N LEU A 233 -0.70 10.33 -5.93
CA LEU A 233 -0.58 11.67 -6.51
C LEU A 233 -0.86 12.76 -5.48
N LEU A 234 -1.85 12.56 -4.60
CA LEU A 234 -2.17 13.50 -3.51
C LEU A 234 -1.01 13.70 -2.54
N LYS A 235 -0.16 12.69 -2.36
CA LYS A 235 1.08 12.80 -1.59
C LYS A 235 1.96 13.94 -2.10
N TYR A 236 2.10 14.10 -3.41
CA TYR A 236 2.92 15.16 -3.98
C TYR A 236 2.32 16.54 -3.73
N ASP A 237 1.00 16.67 -3.69
CA ASP A 237 0.33 17.92 -3.32
C ASP A 237 0.63 18.29 -1.86
N LYS A 238 0.61 17.31 -0.95
CA LYS A 238 0.98 17.53 0.46
C LYS A 238 2.46 17.83 0.65
N LEU A 239 3.34 17.18 -0.10
CA LEU A 239 4.77 17.52 -0.09
C LEU A 239 5.00 18.94 -0.64
N TYR A 240 4.32 19.34 -1.70
CA TYR A 240 4.41 20.69 -2.26
C TYR A 240 3.96 21.74 -1.23
N GLU A 241 2.83 21.51 -0.57
CA GLU A 241 2.32 22.35 0.53
C GLU A 241 3.34 22.46 1.68
N SER A 242 4.00 21.34 2.04
CA SER A 242 5.01 21.34 3.10
C SER A 242 6.23 22.20 2.75
N VAL A 243 6.65 22.23 1.47
CA VAL A 243 7.75 23.10 1.01
C VAL A 243 7.31 24.56 1.00
N ALA A 244 6.04 24.85 0.71
CA ALA A 244 5.50 26.21 0.83
C ALA A 244 5.51 26.69 2.30
N GLN A 245 5.12 25.83 3.25
CA GLN A 245 5.20 26.15 4.68
C GLN A 245 6.65 26.27 5.17
N SER A 246 7.57 25.44 4.66
CA SER A 246 9.01 25.57 4.90
C SER A 246 9.54 26.95 4.46
N GLU A 247 9.05 27.48 3.34
CA GLU A 247 9.43 28.82 2.88
C GLU A 247 8.89 29.93 3.79
N LEU A 248 7.63 29.83 4.21
CA LEU A 248 7.05 30.77 5.18
C LEU A 248 7.82 30.74 6.50
N LEU A 249 8.18 29.56 6.99
CA LEU A 249 9.02 29.39 8.16
C LEU A 249 10.40 30.04 7.96
N ASN A 250 11.06 29.79 6.84
CA ASN A 250 12.36 30.37 6.51
C ASN A 250 12.32 31.92 6.53
N GLN A 251 11.25 32.53 6.01
CA GLN A 251 11.05 33.97 6.05
C GLN A 251 10.86 34.49 7.49
N ARG A 252 10.13 33.75 8.34
CA ARG A 252 9.88 34.13 9.75
C ARG A 252 11.09 33.94 10.64
N GLU A 253 11.89 32.91 10.41
CA GLU A 253 13.18 32.69 11.08
C GLU A 253 14.23 33.73 10.68
N GLY A 254 14.04 34.39 9.53
CA GLY A 254 14.88 35.50 9.09
C GLY A 254 14.57 36.84 9.78
N LEU A 255 13.55 36.90 10.64
CA LEU A 255 13.17 38.11 11.39
C LEU A 255 13.97 38.22 12.71
N PRO A 256 14.05 39.43 13.30
CA PRO A 256 14.75 39.63 14.55
C PRO A 256 14.14 38.85 15.73
N MET A 257 14.94 38.58 16.76
CA MET A 257 14.41 38.10 18.05
C MET A 257 14.45 39.21 19.09
N ILE A 258 13.50 39.22 20.03
CA ILE A 258 13.45 40.18 21.13
C ILE A 258 13.79 39.46 22.42
N GLY A 259 14.75 39.98 23.18
CA GLY A 259 15.15 39.43 24.47
C GLY A 259 14.76 40.34 25.61
N PHE A 260 14.23 39.76 26.68
CA PHE A 260 13.97 40.43 27.94
C PHE A 260 14.88 39.82 29.00
N GLY A 261 15.45 40.66 29.86
CA GLY A 261 16.30 40.18 30.94
C GLY A 261 16.40 41.16 32.09
N VAL A 262 17.04 40.72 33.15
CA VAL A 262 17.36 41.56 34.30
C VAL A 262 18.71 41.13 34.85
N ASP A 263 19.57 42.11 35.11
CA ASP A 263 20.80 41.91 35.88
C ASP A 263 20.64 42.50 37.27
N TYR A 264 21.19 41.79 38.25
CA TYR A 264 21.40 42.24 39.61
C TYR A 264 22.91 42.28 39.88
N LEU A 265 23.40 43.45 40.31
CA LEU A 265 24.81 43.66 40.61
C LEU A 265 24.94 44.13 42.07
N PRO A 266 25.44 43.26 42.97
CA PRO A 266 25.69 43.65 44.35
C PRO A 266 26.84 44.64 44.46
N VAL A 267 26.66 45.67 45.28
CA VAL A 267 27.64 46.77 45.47
C VAL A 267 28.11 46.79 46.92
N SER A 268 29.43 46.88 47.13
CA SER A 268 29.99 47.04 48.48
C SER A 268 29.93 48.48 48.94
N GLU A 269 29.66 48.67 50.23
CA GLU A 269 29.73 49.99 50.85
C GLU A 269 31.13 50.59 50.78
N ARG A 270 31.19 51.90 50.59
CA ARG A 270 32.42 52.68 50.70
C ARG A 270 32.83 52.85 52.15
N THR A 271 34.14 52.77 52.39
CA THR A 271 34.75 53.03 53.71
C THR A 271 35.42 54.41 53.79
N ASP A 272 35.68 55.03 52.65
CA ASP A 272 36.33 56.33 52.49
C ASP A 272 35.34 57.51 52.48
N ALA A 273 34.04 57.24 52.22
CA ALA A 273 32.96 58.22 52.19
C ALA A 273 31.61 57.59 52.52
N PHE A 274 30.65 58.37 53.05
CA PHE A 274 29.31 57.91 53.44
C PHE A 274 28.21 58.62 52.62
N PRO A 275 28.10 58.36 51.31
CA PRO A 275 27.05 58.95 50.49
C PRO A 275 25.68 58.41 50.89
N SER A 276 24.60 59.16 50.58
CA SER A 276 23.25 58.59 50.65
C SER A 276 23.15 57.38 49.73
N ASP A 277 22.49 56.32 50.22
CA ASP A 277 22.37 55.01 49.58
C ASP A 277 23.71 54.26 49.42
N ASN A 278 24.65 54.41 50.37
CA ASN A 278 25.93 53.69 50.37
C ASN A 278 25.71 52.16 50.21
N GLY A 279 26.49 51.50 49.33
CA GLY A 279 26.36 50.07 49.06
C GLY A 279 25.05 49.63 48.40
N LYS A 280 24.25 50.54 47.85
CA LYS A 280 22.98 50.18 47.19
C LYS A 280 23.23 49.40 45.90
N ASP A 281 22.65 48.21 45.84
CA ASP A 281 22.72 47.32 44.68
C ASP A 281 22.06 47.92 43.43
N ILE A 282 22.50 47.42 42.27
CA ILE A 282 21.98 47.83 40.97
C ILE A 282 21.05 46.73 40.44
N LEU A 283 19.83 47.13 40.06
CA LEU A 283 18.91 46.32 39.28
C LEU A 283 18.78 46.92 37.88
N MET A 284 19.11 46.14 36.86
CA MET A 284 19.16 46.60 35.46
C MET A 284 18.24 45.75 34.59
N PRO A 285 16.99 46.19 34.33
CA PRO A 285 16.16 45.56 33.32
C PRO A 285 16.74 45.82 31.93
N MET A 286 16.72 44.79 31.08
CA MET A 286 17.27 44.81 29.73
C MET A 286 16.22 44.43 28.71
N VAL A 287 16.22 45.16 27.59
CA VAL A 287 15.56 44.76 26.35
C VAL A 287 16.65 44.69 25.28
N SER A 288 16.72 43.57 24.56
CA SER A 288 17.70 43.33 23.50
C SER A 288 17.00 42.94 22.20
N VAL A 289 17.57 43.29 21.05
CA VAL A 289 17.08 42.85 19.74
C VAL A 289 18.23 42.18 19.01
N SER A 290 18.03 40.93 18.58
CA SER A 290 18.99 40.16 17.78
C SER A 290 18.58 40.21 16.32
N ILE A 291 19.34 40.90 15.47
CA ILE A 291 19.02 41.10 14.05
C ILE A 291 20.00 40.25 13.21
N PRO A 292 19.50 39.33 12.36
CA PRO A 292 20.37 38.61 11.43
C PRO A 292 20.76 39.55 10.27
N ILE A 293 22.03 39.98 10.24
CA ILE A 293 22.57 40.93 9.24
C ILE A 293 23.06 40.18 7.98
N PHE A 294 23.65 39.01 8.14
CA PHE A 294 24.25 38.22 7.04
C PHE A 294 23.27 37.15 6.52
N ASN A 295 22.28 37.57 5.72
CA ASN A 295 21.12 36.74 5.36
C ASN A 295 21.30 35.84 4.12
N ASN A 296 22.53 35.51 3.73
CA ASN A 296 22.79 34.61 2.60
C ASN A 296 22.21 33.21 2.84
N ARG A 297 22.17 32.75 4.09
CA ARG A 297 21.54 31.47 4.48
C ARG A 297 20.06 31.42 4.07
N TYR A 298 19.27 32.41 4.48
CA TYR A 298 17.83 32.44 4.21
C TYR A 298 17.54 32.54 2.71
N LYS A 299 18.31 33.36 1.98
CA LYS A 299 18.22 33.44 0.50
C LYS A 299 18.51 32.09 -0.17
N SER A 300 19.54 31.38 0.30
CA SER A 300 19.88 30.06 -0.23
C SER A 300 18.78 29.03 0.05
N ILE A 301 18.20 29.03 1.26
CA ILE A 301 17.08 28.14 1.60
C ILE A 301 15.85 28.44 0.75
N SER A 302 15.51 29.72 0.52
CA SER A 302 14.41 30.07 -0.38
C SER A 302 14.62 29.55 -1.80
N LYS A 303 15.85 29.65 -2.33
CA LYS A 303 16.16 29.08 -3.64
C LYS A 303 16.07 27.55 -3.64
N GLN A 304 16.48 26.89 -2.57
CA GLN A 304 16.32 25.43 -2.42
C GLN A 304 14.84 25.03 -2.37
N ASN A 305 13.99 25.77 -1.65
CA ASN A 305 12.56 25.51 -1.59
C ASN A 305 11.89 25.68 -2.96
N GLU A 306 12.26 26.72 -3.72
CA GLU A 306 11.80 26.91 -5.11
C GLU A 306 12.18 25.71 -6.00
N LEU A 307 13.43 25.25 -5.93
CA LEU A 307 13.91 24.09 -6.69
C LEU A 307 13.25 22.78 -6.26
N ARG A 308 13.00 22.60 -4.96
CA ARG A 308 12.26 21.43 -4.43
C ARG A 308 10.81 21.40 -4.91
N GLN A 309 10.14 22.55 -5.02
CA GLN A 309 8.80 22.60 -5.60
C GLN A 309 8.79 22.18 -7.08
N GLN A 310 9.80 22.61 -7.85
CA GLN A 310 9.96 22.16 -9.25
C GLN A 310 10.22 20.66 -9.33
N GLU A 311 11.10 20.14 -8.46
CA GLU A 311 11.37 18.70 -8.35
C GLU A 311 10.10 17.90 -8.04
N ILE A 312 9.32 18.31 -7.03
CA ILE A 312 8.08 17.64 -6.62
C ILE A 312 7.07 17.59 -7.77
N ASN A 313 6.92 18.67 -8.54
CA ASN A 313 6.03 18.69 -9.70
C ASN A 313 6.49 17.69 -10.78
N LEU A 314 7.79 17.64 -11.08
CA LEU A 314 8.34 16.68 -12.05
C LEU A 314 8.17 15.23 -11.57
N GLN A 315 8.34 14.98 -10.27
CA GLN A 315 8.10 13.65 -9.69
C GLN A 315 6.60 13.27 -9.71
N LYS A 316 5.69 14.24 -9.54
CA LYS A 316 4.26 14.04 -9.68
C LYS A 316 3.89 13.68 -11.12
N ASP A 317 4.45 14.39 -12.10
CA ASP A 317 4.24 14.12 -13.53
C ASP A 317 4.78 12.73 -13.91
N GLU A 318 5.97 12.38 -13.43
CA GLU A 318 6.53 11.02 -13.62
C GLU A 318 5.62 9.96 -13.01
N ARG A 319 5.15 10.16 -11.78
CA ARG A 319 4.23 9.22 -11.12
C ARG A 319 2.93 9.08 -11.91
N LEU A 320 2.35 10.18 -12.39
CA LEU A 320 1.15 10.17 -13.21
C LEU A 320 1.37 9.31 -14.47
N ASN A 321 2.46 9.53 -15.20
CA ASN A 321 2.79 8.74 -16.39
C ASN A 321 2.90 7.23 -16.09
N VAL A 322 3.49 6.87 -14.94
CA VAL A 322 3.58 5.47 -14.48
C VAL A 322 2.19 4.90 -14.19
N LEU A 323 1.34 5.64 -13.49
CA LEU A 323 -0.01 5.20 -13.15
C LEU A 323 -0.92 5.09 -14.38
N GLU A 324 -0.82 6.02 -15.33
CA GLU A 324 -1.53 5.97 -16.62
C GLU A 324 -1.12 4.75 -17.45
N SER A 325 0.18 4.48 -17.51
CA SER A 325 0.73 3.30 -18.18
C SER A 325 0.24 2.01 -17.53
N ALA A 326 0.25 1.96 -16.19
CA ALA A 326 -0.25 0.82 -15.43
C ALA A 326 -1.75 0.60 -15.66
N LEU A 327 -2.55 1.67 -15.65
CA LEU A 327 -3.99 1.61 -15.89
C LEU A 327 -4.30 1.11 -17.29
N SER A 328 -3.65 1.68 -18.30
CA SER A 328 -3.81 1.28 -19.70
C SER A 328 -3.46 -0.20 -19.91
N LYS A 329 -2.35 -0.65 -19.28
CA LYS A 329 -1.94 -2.05 -19.33
C LYS A 329 -2.96 -2.96 -18.61
N ALA A 330 -3.42 -2.59 -17.42
CA ALA A 330 -4.37 -3.38 -16.65
C ALA A 330 -5.70 -3.53 -17.38
N VAL A 331 -6.24 -2.45 -17.96
CA VAL A 331 -7.46 -2.49 -18.79
C VAL A 331 -7.26 -3.39 -20.00
N SER A 332 -6.14 -3.25 -20.71
CA SER A 332 -5.83 -4.11 -21.86
C SER A 332 -5.75 -5.58 -21.48
N GLN A 333 -5.04 -5.92 -20.39
CA GLN A 333 -4.89 -7.29 -19.90
C GLN A 333 -6.21 -7.88 -19.41
N ARG A 334 -7.05 -7.10 -18.72
CA ARG A 334 -8.41 -7.52 -18.34
C ARG A 334 -9.24 -7.86 -19.58
N ASN A 335 -9.22 -7.00 -20.60
CA ASN A 335 -9.98 -7.22 -21.83
C ASN A 335 -9.47 -8.44 -22.60
N GLN A 336 -8.14 -8.62 -22.70
CA GLN A 336 -7.53 -9.81 -23.30
C GLN A 336 -7.97 -11.09 -22.57
N SER A 337 -8.00 -11.08 -21.23
CA SER A 337 -8.45 -12.24 -20.44
C SER A 337 -9.91 -12.58 -20.67
N ARG A 338 -10.79 -11.59 -20.86
CA ARG A 338 -12.19 -11.80 -21.23
C ARG A 338 -12.33 -12.41 -22.63
N ILE A 339 -11.57 -11.91 -23.61
CA ILE A 339 -11.56 -12.46 -24.97
C ILE A 339 -11.09 -13.91 -24.97
N ALA A 340 -10.01 -14.20 -24.22
CA ALA A 340 -9.51 -15.54 -24.01
C ALA A 340 -10.58 -16.43 -23.35
N TYR A 341 -11.18 -16.02 -22.23
CA TYR A 341 -12.23 -16.78 -21.56
C TYR A 341 -13.39 -17.17 -22.50
N ASN A 342 -13.92 -16.20 -23.25
CA ASN A 342 -15.03 -16.43 -24.19
C ASN A 342 -14.62 -17.38 -25.33
N THR A 343 -13.38 -17.30 -25.81
CA THR A 343 -12.85 -18.19 -26.86
C THR A 343 -12.72 -19.61 -26.33
N GLN A 344 -12.22 -19.77 -25.09
CA GLN A 344 -12.02 -21.05 -24.44
C GLN A 344 -13.37 -21.71 -24.15
N GLU A 345 -14.38 -20.93 -23.74
CA GLU A 345 -15.75 -21.42 -23.53
C GLU A 345 -16.36 -21.99 -24.82
N GLN A 346 -16.20 -21.29 -25.95
CA GLN A 346 -16.65 -21.78 -27.26
C GLN A 346 -15.90 -23.05 -27.70
N ASN A 347 -14.58 -23.07 -27.53
CA ASN A 347 -13.74 -24.21 -27.90
C ASN A 347 -14.03 -25.43 -27.01
N LEU A 348 -14.25 -25.24 -25.72
CA LEU A 348 -14.60 -26.31 -24.78
C LEU A 348 -15.95 -26.94 -25.17
N LYS A 349 -16.94 -26.11 -25.56
CA LYS A 349 -18.22 -26.61 -26.07
C LYS A 349 -18.03 -27.49 -27.31
N GLN A 350 -17.25 -27.03 -28.29
CA GLN A 350 -16.98 -27.81 -29.50
C GLN A 350 -16.20 -29.10 -29.19
N ALA A 351 -15.25 -29.04 -28.27
CA ALA A 351 -14.47 -30.20 -27.86
C ALA A 351 -15.32 -31.25 -27.14
N LYS A 352 -16.28 -30.84 -26.31
CA LYS A 352 -17.27 -31.73 -25.67
C LYS A 352 -18.21 -32.37 -26.70
N ASP A 353 -18.65 -31.62 -27.70
CA ASP A 353 -19.46 -32.17 -28.80
C ASP A 353 -18.66 -33.20 -29.63
N ALA A 354 -17.39 -32.92 -29.93
CA ALA A 354 -16.50 -33.82 -30.65
C ALA A 354 -16.20 -35.10 -29.87
N GLU A 355 -15.93 -34.98 -28.57
CA GLU A 355 -15.71 -36.12 -27.67
C GLU A 355 -16.91 -37.08 -27.67
N GLN A 356 -18.14 -36.57 -27.58
CA GLN A 356 -19.33 -37.42 -27.62
C GLN A 356 -19.45 -38.23 -28.93
N ILE A 357 -19.01 -37.65 -30.05
CA ILE A 357 -19.00 -38.32 -31.35
C ILE A 357 -17.89 -39.39 -31.38
N LEU A 358 -16.68 -39.03 -30.92
CA LEU A 358 -15.52 -39.91 -30.92
C LEU A 358 -15.72 -41.13 -30.00
N ILE A 359 -16.28 -40.95 -28.81
CA ILE A 359 -16.59 -42.06 -27.89
C ILE A 359 -17.56 -43.05 -28.55
N LYS A 360 -18.65 -42.57 -29.16
CA LYS A 360 -19.62 -43.44 -29.85
C LYS A 360 -18.98 -44.22 -30.99
N ASN A 361 -18.12 -43.56 -31.78
CA ASN A 361 -17.42 -44.21 -32.88
C ASN A 361 -16.41 -45.26 -32.36
N TYR A 362 -15.71 -44.98 -31.27
CA TYR A 362 -14.79 -45.91 -30.63
C TYR A 362 -15.51 -47.19 -30.14
N GLU A 363 -16.68 -47.05 -29.51
CA GLU A 363 -17.50 -48.21 -29.08
C GLU A 363 -17.92 -49.11 -30.26
N THR A 364 -18.13 -48.51 -31.44
CA THR A 364 -18.45 -49.24 -32.67
C THR A 364 -17.21 -49.79 -33.41
N GLY A 365 -16.00 -49.50 -32.92
CA GLY A 365 -14.72 -49.95 -33.50
C GLY A 365 -14.34 -49.26 -34.81
N THR A 366 -14.88 -48.07 -35.09
CA THR A 366 -14.69 -47.35 -36.36
C THR A 366 -13.55 -46.34 -36.33
N ILE A 367 -12.97 -46.05 -35.17
CA ILE A 367 -11.86 -45.10 -34.99
C ILE A 367 -10.84 -45.62 -33.96
N ASP A 368 -9.65 -45.01 -33.92
CA ASP A 368 -8.60 -45.25 -32.92
C ASP A 368 -8.93 -44.51 -31.61
N PHE A 369 -8.60 -45.10 -30.47
CA PHE A 369 -8.75 -44.49 -29.14
C PHE A 369 -7.92 -43.20 -28.99
N ASN A 370 -6.86 -43.06 -29.79
CA ASN A 370 -6.01 -41.87 -29.79
C ASN A 370 -6.77 -40.58 -30.12
N ASP A 371 -7.79 -40.63 -30.98
CA ASP A 371 -8.59 -39.44 -31.30
C ASP A 371 -9.39 -38.95 -30.08
N VAL A 372 -9.87 -39.88 -29.24
CA VAL A 372 -10.55 -39.58 -27.96
C VAL A 372 -9.58 -38.95 -26.97
N LEU A 373 -8.34 -39.44 -26.94
CA LEU A 373 -7.29 -38.87 -26.10
C LEU A 373 -6.92 -37.45 -26.54
N ASP A 374 -6.77 -37.20 -27.83
CA ASP A 374 -6.37 -35.89 -28.34
C ASP A 374 -7.44 -34.82 -28.06
N ILE A 375 -8.73 -35.17 -28.21
CA ILE A 375 -9.81 -34.23 -27.88
C ILE A 375 -9.86 -33.93 -26.37
N GLN A 376 -9.54 -34.91 -25.53
CA GLN A 376 -9.47 -34.74 -24.07
C GLN A 376 -8.33 -33.83 -23.64
N GLU A 377 -7.18 -33.91 -24.31
CA GLU A 377 -6.07 -32.99 -24.06
C GLU A 377 -6.44 -31.55 -24.41
N LEU A 378 -7.20 -31.35 -25.49
CA LEU A 378 -7.75 -30.04 -25.84
C LEU A 378 -8.74 -29.53 -24.79
N GLN A 379 -9.63 -30.38 -24.29
CA GLN A 379 -10.58 -30.00 -23.22
C GLN A 379 -9.85 -29.54 -21.96
N LEU A 380 -8.91 -30.36 -21.44
CA LEU A 380 -8.11 -30.00 -20.28
C LEU A 380 -7.39 -28.66 -20.49
N LYS A 381 -6.78 -28.47 -21.66
CA LYS A 381 -6.10 -27.21 -22.01
C LYS A 381 -7.07 -26.03 -21.96
N PHE A 382 -8.27 -26.16 -22.50
CA PHE A 382 -9.26 -25.08 -22.48
C PHE A 382 -9.74 -24.78 -21.06
N GLU A 383 -10.02 -25.80 -20.25
CA GLU A 383 -10.46 -25.65 -18.85
C GLU A 383 -9.38 -24.95 -18.00
N LEU A 384 -8.12 -25.38 -18.09
CA LEU A 384 -7.01 -24.73 -17.38
C LEU A 384 -6.83 -23.26 -17.82
N ASN A 385 -6.97 -22.98 -19.11
CA ASN A 385 -6.88 -21.63 -19.66
C ASN A 385 -8.09 -20.75 -19.27
N GLN A 386 -9.28 -21.32 -19.03
CA GLN A 386 -10.42 -20.57 -18.48
C GLN A 386 -10.11 -20.11 -17.06
N VAL A 387 -9.56 -20.99 -16.21
CA VAL A 387 -9.16 -20.62 -14.84
C VAL A 387 -8.10 -19.53 -14.85
N GLU A 388 -7.10 -19.62 -15.72
CA GLU A 388 -6.09 -18.56 -15.89
C GLU A 388 -6.71 -17.23 -16.36
N SER A 389 -7.68 -17.29 -17.27
CA SER A 389 -8.38 -16.10 -17.74
C SER A 389 -9.17 -15.42 -16.62
N ILE A 390 -9.84 -16.20 -15.77
CA ILE A 390 -10.54 -15.70 -14.58
C ILE A 390 -9.55 -15.04 -13.61
N GLN A 391 -8.43 -15.70 -13.32
CA GLN A 391 -7.38 -15.18 -12.44
C GLN A 391 -6.87 -13.81 -12.93
N ILE A 392 -6.50 -13.72 -14.20
CA ILE A 392 -5.99 -12.47 -14.80
C ILE A 392 -7.08 -11.41 -14.75
N TYR A 393 -8.32 -11.74 -15.11
CA TYR A 393 -9.43 -10.79 -15.08
C TYR A 393 -9.58 -10.13 -13.71
N TYR A 394 -9.62 -10.92 -12.64
CA TYR A 394 -9.82 -10.39 -11.29
C TYR A 394 -8.59 -9.66 -10.75
N ILE A 395 -7.38 -10.17 -10.97
CA ILE A 395 -6.12 -9.47 -10.60
C ILE A 395 -6.05 -8.09 -11.26
N GLN A 396 -6.38 -8.00 -12.55
CA GLN A 396 -6.38 -6.72 -13.25
C GLN A 396 -7.54 -5.83 -12.82
N SER A 397 -8.70 -6.41 -12.49
CA SER A 397 -9.85 -5.63 -11.99
C SER A 397 -9.56 -4.96 -10.65
N VAL A 398 -8.90 -5.66 -9.72
CA VAL A 398 -8.50 -5.04 -8.44
C VAL A 398 -7.38 -4.03 -8.60
N LEU A 399 -6.46 -4.23 -9.55
CA LEU A 399 -5.44 -3.23 -9.89
C LEU A 399 -6.08 -1.97 -10.48
N ILE A 400 -7.04 -2.11 -11.40
CA ILE A 400 -7.80 -0.97 -11.93
C ILE A 400 -8.50 -0.23 -10.80
N ASN A 401 -9.18 -0.96 -9.91
CA ASN A 401 -9.84 -0.37 -8.74
C ASN A 401 -8.84 0.42 -7.89
N TYR A 402 -7.70 -0.17 -7.52
CA TYR A 402 -6.63 0.51 -6.78
C TYR A 402 -6.14 1.80 -7.46
N LEU A 403 -6.09 1.82 -8.78
CA LEU A 403 -5.59 2.96 -9.55
C LEU A 403 -6.59 4.12 -9.59
N VAL A 404 -7.89 3.85 -9.67
CA VAL A 404 -8.92 4.87 -9.96
C VAL A 404 -9.93 5.14 -8.85
N ASN A 405 -10.03 4.27 -7.85
CA ASN A 405 -10.95 4.39 -6.69
C ASN A 405 -10.15 4.26 -5.41
#